data_AF-A0A957W908-F1
#
_entry.id   AF-A0A957W908-F1
#
_cell.length_a   1.000
_cell.length_b   1.000
_cell.length_c   1.000
_cell.angle_alpha   90.00
_cell.angle_beta   90.00
_cell.angle_gamma   90.00
#
_symmetry.space_group_name_H-M   'P 1'
#
loop_
_entity.id
_entity.type
_entity.pdbx_description
1 polymer ?
#
loop_
_entity_poly.entity_id
_entity_poly.type
_entity_poly.pdbx_seq_one_letter_code
_entity_poly.pdbx_strand_id
1 'polypeptide(L)'
;MSSLETGTAMSRQSEVVQSAWNKLKTELEQEKVRIYAQIGHYPPPIAACDQQFNYLLDKQTKILQALARLREAENGSLTAADPLKAVDEFMGSSAYLEAMTT
;
A
#
# COMPACT_ATOMS: atom_id res chain seq x y z
N MET A 1 -29.17 -29.42 -12.46
CA MET A 1 -27.75 -29.54 -12.09
C MET A 1 -27.14 -28.14 -12.20
N SER A 2 -27.14 -27.35 -11.12
CA SER A 2 -26.81 -25.90 -11.19
C SER A 2 -26.00 -25.38 -9.99
N SER A 3 -25.44 -26.28 -9.16
CA SER A 3 -24.78 -25.88 -7.89
C SER A 3 -23.25 -25.85 -7.94
N LEU A 4 -22.61 -26.12 -9.08
CA LEU A 4 -21.14 -26.21 -9.19
C LEU A 4 -20.45 -24.93 -9.71
N GLU A 5 -21.17 -24.00 -10.32
CA GLU A 5 -20.56 -22.82 -10.94
C GLU A 5 -20.24 -21.70 -9.93
N THR A 6 -21.00 -21.60 -8.84
CA THR A 6 -20.87 -20.54 -7.84
C THR A 6 -19.59 -20.65 -7.00
N GLY A 7 -19.15 -21.87 -6.67
CA GLY A 7 -17.95 -22.09 -5.85
C GLY A 7 -16.64 -21.73 -6.57
N THR A 8 -16.58 -21.93 -7.89
CA THR A 8 -15.38 -21.66 -8.70
C THR A 8 -15.18 -20.15 -8.92
N ALA A 9 -16.26 -19.38 -9.06
CA ALA A 9 -16.19 -17.93 -9.26
C ALA A 9 -15.74 -17.19 -7.98
N MET A 10 -16.25 -17.58 -6.81
CA MET A 10 -15.84 -16.99 -5.52
C MET A 10 -14.36 -17.24 -5.20
N SER A 11 -13.83 -18.44 -5.49
CA SER A 11 -12.41 -18.75 -5.29
C SER A 11 -11.51 -17.86 -6.13
N ARG A 12 -11.82 -17.70 -7.43
CA ARG A 12 -11.04 -16.85 -8.33
C ARG A 12 -11.07 -15.37 -7.94
N GLN A 13 -12.22 -14.88 -7.48
CA GLN A 13 -12.33 -13.50 -7.01
C GLN A 13 -11.47 -13.26 -5.77
N SER A 14 -11.49 -14.20 -4.82
CA SER A 14 -10.64 -14.13 -3.62
C SER A 14 -9.15 -14.15 -3.97
N GLU A 15 -8.73 -14.97 -4.94
CA GLU A 15 -7.34 -15.03 -5.41
C GLU A 15 -6.89 -13.72 -6.07
N VAL A 16 -7.75 -13.12 -6.91
CA VAL A 16 -7.47 -11.83 -7.55
C VAL A 16 -7.34 -10.71 -6.51
N VAL A 17 -8.25 -10.65 -5.53
CA VAL A 17 -8.20 -9.67 -4.44
C VAL A 17 -6.93 -9.84 -3.61
N GLN A 18 -6.57 -11.06 -3.22
CA GLN A 18 -5.36 -11.32 -2.46
C GLN A 18 -4.10 -10.97 -3.27
N SER A 19 -4.10 -11.24 -4.58
CA SER A 19 -3.01 -10.84 -5.48
C SER A 19 -2.85 -9.32 -5.53
N ALA A 20 -3.97 -8.57 -5.60
CA ALA A 20 -3.96 -7.12 -5.58
C ALA A 20 -3.37 -6.57 -4.26
N TRP A 21 -3.81 -7.07 -3.10
CA TRP A 21 -3.25 -6.68 -1.80
C TRP A 21 -1.75 -6.98 -1.70
N ASN A 22 -1.33 -8.17 -2.12
CA ASN A 22 0.08 -8.55 -2.13
C ASN A 22 0.93 -7.64 -3.02
N LYS A 23 0.41 -7.25 -4.20
CA LYS A 23 1.09 -6.31 -5.09
C LYS A 23 1.24 -4.95 -4.44
N LEU A 24 0.17 -4.39 -3.87
CA LEU A 24 0.20 -3.09 -3.20
C LEU A 24 1.18 -3.08 -2.01
N LYS A 25 1.14 -4.14 -1.20
CA LYS A 25 2.08 -4.32 -0.10
C LYS A 25 3.52 -4.37 -0.58
N THR A 26 3.78 -5.10 -1.66
CA THR A 26 5.14 -5.22 -2.24
C THR A 26 5.67 -3.87 -2.70
N GLU A 27 4.87 -3.08 -3.42
CA GLU A 27 5.26 -1.75 -3.89
C GLU A 27 5.58 -0.80 -2.72
N LEU A 28 4.72 -0.78 -1.69
CA LEU A 28 4.93 0.06 -0.51
C LEU A 28 6.15 -0.37 0.31
N GLU A 29 6.39 -1.67 0.47
CA GLU A 29 7.58 -2.18 1.16
C GLU A 29 8.87 -1.87 0.39
N GLN A 30 8.87 -2.02 -0.94
CA GLN A 30 10.00 -1.64 -1.78
C GLN A 30 10.32 -0.14 -1.64
N GLU A 31 9.30 0.71 -1.64
CA GLU A 31 9.49 2.14 -1.48
C GLU A 31 9.98 2.51 -0.07
N LYS A 32 9.47 1.85 0.97
CA LYS A 32 10.00 1.99 2.33
C LYS A 32 11.49 1.67 2.35
N VAL A 33 11.91 0.56 1.75
CA VAL A 33 13.34 0.18 1.67
C VAL A 33 14.14 1.26 0.95
N ARG A 34 13.64 1.80 -0.17
CA ARG A 34 14.31 2.90 -0.91
C ARG A 34 14.48 4.15 -0.05
N ILE A 35 13.45 4.59 0.66
CA ILE A 35 13.51 5.78 1.53
C ILE A 35 14.50 5.56 2.68
N TYR A 36 14.44 4.41 3.35
CA TYR A 36 15.35 4.11 4.46
C TYR A 36 16.81 4.03 4.01
N ALA A 37 17.06 3.49 2.82
CA ALA A 37 18.40 3.48 2.23
C ALA A 37 18.88 4.92 1.91
N GLN A 38 18.01 5.80 1.42
CA GLN A 38 18.36 7.20 1.16
C GLN A 38 18.67 7.96 2.45
N ILE A 39 17.87 7.77 3.51
CA ILE A 39 18.11 8.36 4.83
C ILE A 39 19.42 7.83 5.43
N GLY A 40 19.66 6.53 5.35
CA GLY A 40 20.86 5.89 5.92
C GLY A 40 22.17 6.29 5.24
N HIS A 41 22.13 6.60 3.94
CA HIS A 41 23.29 7.12 3.20
C HIS A 41 23.33 8.65 3.14
N TYR A 42 22.43 9.33 3.83
CA TYR A 42 22.34 10.78 3.77
C TYR A 42 23.52 11.42 4.54
N PRO A 43 24.21 12.42 3.97
CA PRO A 43 25.26 13.14 4.69
C PRO A 43 24.68 13.83 5.95
N PRO A 44 25.50 14.14 6.98
CA PRO A 44 25.00 14.77 8.21
C PRO A 44 24.16 16.02 7.90
N PRO A 45 22.85 16.02 8.20
CA PRO A 45 21.97 17.10 7.79
C PRO A 45 22.13 18.31 8.70
N ILE A 46 21.99 19.51 8.12
CA ILE A 46 21.78 20.73 8.91
C ILE A 46 20.28 20.78 9.23
N ALA A 47 19.93 20.44 10.47
CA ALA A 47 18.55 20.33 10.92
C ALA A 47 17.71 21.58 10.55
N ALA A 48 16.49 21.35 10.06
CA ALA A 48 15.52 22.36 9.58
C ALA A 48 15.91 23.16 8.33
N CYS A 49 17.18 23.19 7.92
CA CYS A 49 17.62 23.87 6.69
C CYS A 49 17.72 22.92 5.49
N ASP A 50 17.84 21.62 5.76
CA ASP A 50 17.92 20.59 4.73
C ASP A 50 16.54 20.14 4.25
N GLN A 51 16.04 20.84 3.24
CA GLN A 51 14.73 20.56 2.62
C GLN A 51 14.64 19.12 2.08
N GLN A 52 15.73 18.58 1.54
CA GLN A 52 15.75 17.24 0.98
C GLN A 52 15.69 16.19 2.10
N PHE A 53 16.42 16.37 3.20
CA PHE A 53 16.31 15.47 4.35
C PHE A 53 14.92 15.53 5.00
N ASN A 54 14.35 16.73 5.16
CA ASN A 54 12.99 16.89 5.67
C ASN A 54 11.95 16.21 4.77
N TYR A 55 12.12 16.28 3.45
CA TYR A 55 11.27 15.58 2.50
C TYR A 55 11.39 14.05 2.62
N LEU A 56 12.58 13.51 2.87
CA LEU A 56 12.77 12.08 3.13
C LEU A 56 12.07 11.63 4.42
N LEU A 57 12.08 12.44 5.48
CA LEU A 57 11.36 12.16 6.72
C LEU A 57 9.83 12.21 6.54
N ASP A 58 9.33 13.17 5.76
CA ASP A 58 7.92 13.24 5.39
C ASP A 58 7.50 12.01 4.56
N LYS A 59 8.32 11.62 3.57
CA LYS A 59 8.12 10.37 2.82
C LYS A 59 8.11 9.14 3.71
N GLN A 60 9.04 9.04 4.66
CA GLN A 60 9.09 7.95 5.65
C GLN A 60 7.79 7.90 6.47
N THR A 61 7.30 9.04 6.93
CA THR A 61 6.05 9.11 7.70
C THR A 61 4.86 8.65 6.86
N LYS A 62 4.75 9.15 5.62
CA LYS A 62 3.66 8.81 4.70
C LYS A 62 3.67 7.33 4.31
N ILE A 63 4.83 6.73 4.04
CA ILE A 63 4.89 5.30 3.68
C ILE A 63 4.49 4.41 4.85
N LEU A 64 4.86 4.75 6.09
CA LEU A 64 4.45 4.01 7.28
C LEU A 64 2.93 4.10 7.51
N GLN A 65 2.34 5.28 7.30
CA GLN A 65 0.89 5.46 7.36
C GLN A 65 0.16 4.66 6.27
N ALA A 66 0.68 4.67 5.04
CA ALA A 66 0.11 3.90 3.94
C ALA A 66 0.14 2.39 4.22
N LEU A 67 1.26 1.86 4.75
CA LEU A 67 1.38 0.44 5.16
C LEU A 67 0.46 0.08 6.33
N ALA A 68 0.20 1.01 7.25
CA ALA A 68 -0.77 0.80 8.31
C ALA A 68 -2.19 0.73 7.75
N ARG A 69 -2.58 1.70 6.92
CA ARG A 69 -3.90 1.73 6.25
C ARG A 69 -4.12 0.51 5.36
N LEU A 70 -3.09 0.05 4.65
CA LEU A 70 -3.16 -1.17 3.84
C LEU A 70 -3.52 -2.38 4.69
N ARG A 71 -2.88 -2.55 5.85
CA ARG A 71 -3.17 -3.66 6.77
C ARG A 71 -4.60 -3.60 7.30
N GLU A 72 -5.08 -2.42 7.67
CA GLU A 72 -6.46 -2.24 8.11
C GLU A 72 -7.46 -2.56 6.98
N ALA A 73 -7.19 -2.09 5.76
CA ALA A 73 -8.06 -2.34 4.61
C ALA A 73 -8.05 -3.81 4.16
N GLU A 74 -6.89 -4.46 4.13
CA GLU A 74 -6.74 -5.88 3.85
C GLU A 74 -7.53 -6.72 4.87
N ASN A 75 -7.36 -6.45 6.16
CA ASN A 75 -8.09 -7.13 7.23
C ASN A 75 -9.60 -6.88 7.14
N GLY A 76 -10.03 -5.64 6.86
CA GLY A 76 -11.44 -5.31 6.64
C GLY A 76 -12.03 -6.05 5.45
N SER A 77 -11.26 -6.22 4.36
CA SER A 77 -11.69 -6.89 3.14
C SER A 77 -12.03 -8.38 3.34
N LEU A 78 -11.39 -9.04 4.32
CA LEU A 78 -11.68 -10.44 4.68
C LEU A 78 -13.09 -10.63 5.25
N THR A 79 -13.70 -9.55 5.76
CA THR A 79 -15.05 -9.56 6.35
C THR A 79 -16.06 -8.78 5.51
N ALA A 80 -15.62 -8.15 4.42
CA ALA A 80 -16.43 -7.27 3.61
C ALA A 80 -17.33 -8.06 2.64
N ALA A 81 -18.53 -7.53 2.41
CA ALA A 81 -19.43 -8.05 1.38
C ALA A 81 -18.88 -7.85 -0.05
N ASP A 82 -17.99 -6.87 -0.24
CA ASP A 82 -17.30 -6.60 -1.51
C ASP A 82 -15.80 -6.29 -1.26
N PRO A 83 -14.94 -7.32 -1.34
CA PRO A 83 -13.51 -7.15 -1.15
C PRO A 83 -12.81 -6.35 -2.28
N LEU A 84 -13.39 -6.30 -3.48
CA LEU A 84 -12.84 -5.51 -4.59
C LEU A 84 -13.05 -4.01 -4.35
N LYS A 85 -14.21 -3.62 -3.79
CA LYS A 85 -14.47 -2.24 -3.38
C LYS A 85 -13.49 -1.76 -2.30
N ALA A 86 -13.08 -2.63 -1.39
CA ALA A 86 -12.06 -2.29 -0.38
C ALA A 86 -10.70 -1.99 -1.01
N VAL A 87 -10.30 -2.72 -2.05
CA VAL A 87 -9.08 -2.44 -2.83
C VAL A 87 -9.21 -1.08 -3.55
N ASP A 88 -10.34 -0.83 -4.21
CA ASP A 88 -10.60 0.42 -4.94
C ASP A 88 -10.61 1.64 -4.01
N GLU A 89 -11.27 1.54 -2.84
CA GLU A 89 -11.28 2.59 -1.82
C GLU A 89 -9.89 2.84 -1.25
N PHE A 90 -9.08 1.80 -1.04
CA PHE A 90 -7.69 1.97 -0.64
C PHE A 90 -6.89 2.72 -1.71
N MET A 91 -7.04 2.33 -2.99
CA MET A 91 -6.38 2.98 -4.11
C MET A 91 -6.78 4.47 -4.23
N GLY A 92 -8.07 4.77 -4.12
CA GLY A 92 -8.60 6.13 -4.22
C GLY A 92 -8.32 7.03 -3.01
N SER A 93 -8.03 6.45 -1.84
CA SER A 93 -7.69 7.21 -0.62
C SER A 93 -6.19 7.30 -0.34
N SER A 94 -5.38 6.56 -1.10
CA SER A 94 -3.92 6.54 -0.96
C SER A 94 -3.26 7.63 -1.79
N ALA A 95 -3.17 8.84 -1.23
CA ALA A 95 -2.38 9.96 -1.78
C ALA A 95 -0.88 9.63 -1.97
N TYR A 96 -0.43 8.48 -1.44
CA TYR A 96 0.93 8.00 -1.64
C TYR A 96 1.16 7.44 -3.06
N LEU A 97 0.15 6.78 -3.65
CA LEU A 97 0.27 6.18 -4.97
C LEU A 97 0.19 7.21 -6.10
N GLU A 98 -0.55 8.31 -5.89
CA GLU A 98 -0.56 9.46 -6.81
C GLU A 98 0.83 10.11 -6.94
N ALA A 99 1.61 10.13 -5.84
CA ALA A 99 2.93 10.72 -5.77
C ALA A 99 4.07 9.83 -6.33
N MET A 100 3.81 8.56 -6.65
CA MET A 100 4.80 7.66 -7.29
C MET A 100 4.77 7.72 -8.83
N THR A 101 3.81 8.45 -9.41
CA THR A 101 3.58 8.55 -10.86
C THR A 101 3.97 9.91 -11.47
N THR A 102 4.55 10.83 -10.69
CA THR A 102 5.10 12.13 -11.15
C THR A 102 6.59 12.20 -10.86
#